data_AF-A0AAN8VF60-F1
#
_entry.id   AF-A0AAN8VF60-F1
#
_cell.length_a   1.000
_cell.length_b   1.000
_cell.length_c   1.000
_cell.angle_alpha   90.00
_cell.angle_beta   90.00
_cell.angle_gamma   90.00
#
_symmetry.space_group_name_H-M   'P 1'
#
loop_
_entity.id
_entity.type
_entity.pdbx_description
1 polymer ?
#
loop_
_entity_poly.entity_id
_entity_poly.type
_entity_poly.pdbx_seq_one_letter_code
_entity_poly.pdbx_strand_id
1 'polypeptide(L)'
;MASNTLQSLHHHSLLKRHPSDTAPSQFPSHLLFKFITPNTSTTISNSLSITFSVSSTTSTSPSASQTTISYDVLQQHLSSKNYRLADEETRRLLIVLAGEAAQKRGYVFFSEVQFISEADLKTIDEMWKQHSNKKFGYSVQKRLWEKANKDFTKFFLKVGWMKKLDTEVEQWNYRSFPTEFMWELTDETPEGHLPLTNALRGTQLLNSILSHPAFDSMQGEEKEVIVAEENESGSKEGLRDVSKPSSKSVFKPDYSF
;
A
#
# COMPACT_ATOMS: atom_id res chain seq x y z
N MET A 1 26.96 9.20 -78.10
CA MET A 1 27.72 9.70 -76.93
C MET A 1 27.35 8.77 -75.78
N ALA A 2 28.01 7.62 -75.62
CA ALA A 2 29.21 7.40 -74.79
C ALA A 2 28.96 7.83 -73.32
N SER A 3 29.14 7.03 -72.27
CA SER A 3 30.01 5.86 -72.08
C SER A 3 29.63 5.09 -70.80
N ASN A 4 29.86 3.78 -70.85
CA ASN A 4 29.82 2.79 -69.75
C ASN A 4 30.91 3.04 -68.68
N THR A 5 30.76 2.47 -67.47
CA THR A 5 31.86 1.82 -66.73
C THR A 5 31.32 0.75 -65.75
N LEU A 6 31.97 -0.42 -65.82
CA LEU A 6 31.79 -1.72 -65.12
C LEU A 6 32.35 -1.67 -63.68
N GLN A 7 31.99 -2.53 -62.71
CA GLN A 7 32.47 -3.93 -62.46
C GLN A 7 31.66 -4.46 -61.26
N SER A 8 31.00 -5.63 -61.22
CA SER A 8 31.45 -7.05 -61.25
C SER A 8 32.48 -7.46 -60.17
N LEU A 9 32.06 -8.27 -59.19
CA LEU A 9 32.54 -9.65 -59.01
C LEU A 9 31.79 -10.41 -57.90
N HIS A 10 31.42 -11.65 -58.23
CA HIS A 10 30.87 -12.72 -57.40
C HIS A 10 31.95 -13.42 -56.53
N HIS A 11 31.56 -14.03 -55.40
CA HIS A 11 31.49 -15.51 -55.18
C HIS A 11 31.77 -15.99 -53.72
N HIS A 12 30.89 -16.92 -53.28
CA HIS A 12 31.07 -18.13 -52.45
C HIS A 12 31.77 -18.05 -51.08
N SER A 13 31.05 -18.21 -49.96
CA SER A 13 30.64 -19.47 -49.27
C SER A 13 31.80 -20.36 -48.81
N LEU A 14 31.84 -20.70 -47.50
CA LEU A 14 31.77 -22.09 -47.00
C LEU A 14 31.83 -22.20 -45.46
N LEU A 15 30.93 -23.06 -44.98
CA LEU A 15 30.74 -23.71 -43.68
C LEU A 15 32.02 -24.19 -42.95
N LYS A 16 31.99 -24.19 -41.61
CA LYS A 16 32.41 -25.37 -40.80
C LYS A 16 31.85 -25.39 -39.37
N ARG A 17 31.74 -26.61 -38.86
CA ARG A 17 30.87 -27.18 -37.81
C ARG A 17 31.68 -27.58 -36.55
N HIS A 18 31.09 -27.41 -35.36
CA HIS A 18 31.04 -28.31 -34.17
C HIS A 18 32.35 -28.73 -33.42
N PRO A 19 32.29 -29.52 -32.31
CA PRO A 19 31.79 -29.34 -30.92
C PRO A 19 32.94 -29.43 -29.87
N SER A 20 32.67 -29.23 -28.57
CA SER A 20 32.84 -30.27 -27.50
C SER A 20 32.94 -29.68 -26.08
N ASP A 21 32.49 -30.52 -25.14
CA ASP A 21 32.35 -30.42 -23.69
C ASP A 21 33.53 -29.81 -22.91
N THR A 22 33.25 -29.30 -21.70
CA THR A 22 33.78 -29.83 -20.42
C THR A 22 33.34 -28.94 -19.24
N ALA A 23 32.66 -29.53 -18.26
CA ALA A 23 32.67 -29.10 -16.85
C ALA A 23 33.66 -30.00 -16.08
N PRO A 24 34.27 -29.59 -14.95
CA PRO A 24 33.58 -29.82 -13.66
C PRO A 24 33.98 -28.91 -12.46
N SER A 25 33.16 -29.05 -11.39
CA SER A 25 33.53 -28.90 -9.95
C SER A 25 33.69 -27.45 -9.42
N GLN A 26 33.34 -27.07 -8.18
CA GLN A 26 32.88 -27.77 -6.97
C GLN A 26 32.45 -26.68 -5.94
N PHE A 27 31.19 -26.74 -5.48
CA PHE A 27 30.62 -26.55 -4.12
C PHE A 27 31.12 -25.46 -3.11
N PRO A 28 30.42 -25.24 -1.96
CA PRO A 28 28.96 -25.24 -1.70
C PRO A 28 28.52 -24.09 -0.75
N SER A 29 27.21 -23.90 -0.55
CA SER A 29 26.62 -23.82 0.80
C SER A 29 25.10 -23.93 0.72
N HIS A 30 24.63 -25.09 1.17
CA HIS A 30 23.23 -25.48 1.29
C HIS A 30 22.66 -24.95 2.60
N LEU A 31 21.47 -24.32 2.57
CA LEU A 31 20.56 -24.30 3.71
C LEU A 31 19.44 -25.31 3.44
N LEU A 32 19.77 -26.57 3.71
CA LEU A 32 18.81 -27.65 3.86
C LEU A 32 18.09 -27.48 5.21
N PHE A 33 16.81 -27.14 5.17
CA PHE A 33 15.93 -27.36 6.32
C PHE A 33 15.76 -28.87 6.52
N LYS A 34 16.49 -29.43 7.49
CA LYS A 34 16.25 -30.77 8.02
C LYS A 34 14.97 -30.72 8.87
N PHE A 35 13.89 -31.32 8.39
CA PHE A 35 12.86 -31.82 9.28
C PHE A 35 13.41 -33.06 9.97
N ILE A 36 13.66 -32.95 11.28
CA ILE A 36 13.92 -34.09 12.14
C ILE A 36 12.56 -34.68 12.50
N THR A 37 12.27 -35.85 11.96
CA THR A 37 11.28 -36.77 12.52
C THR A 37 12.00 -37.68 13.54
N PRO A 38 11.45 -37.86 14.74
CA PRO A 38 11.66 -39.08 15.49
C PRO A 38 10.42 -39.95 15.37
N ASN A 39 10.50 -40.98 14.52
CA ASN A 39 9.74 -42.21 14.72
C ASN A 39 10.43 -42.99 15.85
N THR A 40 9.71 -43.27 16.94
CA THR A 40 10.02 -44.40 17.80
C THR A 40 8.71 -45.02 18.25
N SER A 41 8.38 -46.15 17.64
CA SER A 41 7.37 -47.08 18.14
C SER A 41 7.96 -47.82 19.33
N THR A 42 7.36 -47.64 20.51
CA THR A 42 7.49 -48.61 21.60
C THR A 42 6.11 -48.84 22.20
N THR A 43 5.60 -50.01 21.90
CA THR A 43 4.38 -50.63 22.42
C THR A 43 4.56 -50.96 23.90
N ILE A 44 3.72 -50.42 24.78
CA ILE A 44 3.40 -51.05 26.06
C ILE A 44 1.89 -50.91 26.28
N SER A 45 1.20 -52.05 26.16
CA SER A 45 -0.17 -52.24 26.59
C SER A 45 -0.29 -52.00 28.08
N ASN A 46 -1.34 -51.31 28.51
CA ASN A 46 -2.06 -51.68 29.73
C ASN A 46 -3.54 -51.36 29.52
N SER A 47 -4.32 -52.43 29.49
CA SER A 47 -5.77 -52.41 29.64
C SER A 47 -6.13 -51.94 31.04
N LEU A 48 -7.22 -51.20 31.18
CA LEU A 48 -8.35 -51.53 32.06
C LEU A 48 -9.51 -50.59 31.73
N SER A 49 -10.65 -51.21 31.49
CA SER A 49 -12.00 -50.68 31.34
C SER A 49 -12.44 -49.80 32.51
N ILE A 50 -13.36 -48.84 32.28
CA ILE A 50 -14.70 -48.77 32.92
C ILE A 50 -15.46 -47.48 32.54
N THR A 51 -16.75 -47.70 32.23
CA THR A 51 -17.94 -46.83 32.21
C THR A 51 -18.06 -45.65 31.24
N PHE A 52 -18.97 -45.84 30.29
CA PHE A 52 -19.80 -44.82 29.66
C PHE A 52 -20.45 -43.90 30.71
N SER A 53 -20.28 -42.59 30.54
CA SER A 53 -21.15 -41.58 31.13
C SER A 53 -21.70 -40.70 30.00
N VAL A 54 -22.98 -40.88 29.69
CA VAL A 54 -23.76 -39.97 28.85
C VAL A 54 -24.05 -38.73 29.68
N SER A 55 -23.58 -37.57 29.24
CA SER A 55 -24.08 -36.28 29.69
C SER A 55 -23.83 -35.19 28.65
N SER A 56 -24.96 -34.65 28.18
CA SER A 56 -25.21 -33.27 27.76
C SER A 56 -24.26 -32.60 26.75
N THR A 57 -24.80 -32.41 25.56
CA THR A 57 -24.42 -31.39 24.58
C THR A 57 -24.28 -30.02 25.27
N THR A 58 -23.06 -29.64 25.59
CA THR A 58 -22.69 -28.22 25.59
C THR A 58 -22.08 -27.96 24.22
N SER A 59 -22.73 -27.09 23.46
CA SER A 59 -22.21 -26.49 22.25
C SER A 59 -20.94 -25.72 22.63
N THR A 60 -19.80 -26.42 22.66
CA THR A 60 -18.50 -25.78 22.62
C THR A 60 -18.35 -25.18 21.24
N SER A 61 -18.86 -23.96 21.10
CA SER A 61 -18.37 -23.05 20.07
C SER A 61 -16.85 -23.03 20.21
N PRO A 62 -16.08 -23.35 19.16
CA PRO A 62 -14.65 -23.16 19.20
C PRO A 62 -14.43 -21.67 19.42
N SER A 63 -14.06 -21.31 20.65
CA SER A 63 -13.56 -19.98 20.96
C SER A 63 -12.34 -19.80 20.07
N ALA A 64 -12.54 -19.10 18.96
CA ALA A 64 -11.47 -18.69 18.07
C ALA A 64 -10.44 -18.03 18.97
N SER A 65 -9.22 -18.59 18.97
CA SER A 65 -8.08 -18.01 19.64
C SER A 65 -8.01 -16.54 19.27
N GLN A 66 -8.40 -15.66 20.19
CA GLN A 66 -8.21 -14.23 20.06
C GLN A 66 -6.71 -14.01 20.11
N THR A 67 -6.07 -14.10 18.94
CA THR A 67 -4.68 -13.73 18.77
C THR A 67 -4.62 -12.24 19.05
N THR A 68 -4.11 -11.86 20.21
CA THR A 68 -3.87 -10.46 20.53
C THR A 68 -2.82 -9.93 19.56
N ILE A 69 -3.23 -9.04 18.67
CA ILE A 69 -2.33 -8.45 17.68
C ILE A 69 -1.43 -7.45 18.40
N SER A 70 -0.12 -7.67 18.34
CA SER A 70 0.87 -6.71 18.85
C SER A 70 1.19 -5.66 17.79
N TYR A 71 1.32 -4.41 18.24
CA TYR A 71 1.73 -3.25 17.45
C TYR A 71 3.16 -2.79 17.77
N ASP A 72 3.90 -3.54 18.59
CA ASP A 72 5.20 -3.12 19.12
C ASP A 72 6.23 -2.90 18.02
N VAL A 73 6.18 -3.73 16.97
CA VAL A 73 7.07 -3.62 15.79
C VAL A 73 6.79 -2.33 15.03
N LEU A 74 5.52 -2.00 14.82
CA LEU A 74 5.12 -0.75 14.17
C LEU A 74 5.58 0.46 14.99
N GLN A 75 5.32 0.42 16.30
CA GLN A 75 5.74 1.45 17.23
C GLN A 75 7.27 1.64 17.23
N GLN A 76 8.04 0.56 17.23
CA GLN A 76 9.49 0.60 17.19
C GLN A 76 10.00 1.24 15.89
N HIS A 77 9.46 0.84 14.74
CA HIS A 77 9.84 1.41 13.45
C HIS A 77 9.51 2.91 13.38
N LEU A 78 8.32 3.31 13.81
CA LEU A 78 7.89 4.70 13.82
C LEU A 78 8.72 5.57 14.79
N SER A 79 8.97 5.08 16.01
CA SER A 79 9.79 5.79 17.01
C SER A 79 11.23 5.98 16.54
N SER A 80 11.74 5.03 15.74
CA SER A 80 13.07 5.10 15.14
C SER A 80 13.10 5.87 13.81
N LYS A 81 11.98 6.49 13.40
CA LYS A 81 11.81 7.19 12.10
C LYS A 81 12.11 6.31 10.88
N ASN A 82 12.01 4.99 11.01
CA ASN A 82 12.18 4.03 9.93
C ASN A 82 10.86 3.86 9.17
N TYR A 83 10.38 4.93 8.54
CA TYR A 83 9.03 4.97 7.96
C TYR A 83 8.80 3.93 6.85
N ARG A 84 9.86 3.52 6.13
CA ARG A 84 9.76 2.42 5.16
C ARG A 84 9.40 1.09 5.81
N LEU A 85 10.07 0.73 6.91
CA LEU A 85 9.77 -0.50 7.64
C LEU A 85 8.42 -0.39 8.36
N ALA A 86 8.07 0.80 8.85
CA ALA A 86 6.73 1.05 9.42
C ALA A 86 5.61 0.86 8.38
N ASP A 87 5.84 1.26 7.12
CA ASP A 87 4.90 1.04 6.01
C ASP A 87 4.74 -0.45 5.68
N GLU A 88 5.86 -1.19 5.60
CA GLU A 88 5.85 -2.63 5.41
C GLU A 88 5.12 -3.37 6.54
N GLU A 89 5.34 -2.96 7.78
CA GLU A 89 4.68 -3.52 8.95
C GLU A 89 3.19 -3.14 9.00
N THR A 90 2.83 -1.91 8.61
CA THR A 90 1.42 -1.50 8.50
C THR A 90 0.68 -2.38 7.48
N ARG A 91 1.29 -2.67 6.34
CA ARG A 91 0.72 -3.59 5.34
C ARG A 91 0.54 -5.00 5.91
N ARG A 92 1.52 -5.51 6.65
CA ARG A 92 1.45 -6.81 7.32
C ARG A 92 0.30 -6.85 8.34
N LEU A 93 0.16 -5.81 9.16
CA LEU A 93 -0.92 -5.69 10.14
C LEU A 93 -2.30 -5.68 9.48
N LEU A 94 -2.49 -4.90 8.41
CA LEU A 94 -3.76 -4.90 7.65
C LEU A 94 -4.11 -6.30 7.11
N ILE A 95 -3.12 -7.06 6.64
CA ILE A 95 -3.31 -8.44 6.18
C ILE A 95 -3.75 -9.35 7.33
N VAL A 96 -3.12 -9.24 8.50
CA VAL A 96 -3.48 -10.04 9.67
C VAL A 96 -4.89 -9.70 10.16
N LEU A 97 -5.19 -8.41 10.27
CA LEU A 97 -6.47 -7.88 10.71
C LEU A 97 -7.63 -8.23 9.77
N ALA A 98 -7.37 -8.33 8.46
CA ALA A 98 -8.38 -8.74 7.48
C ALA A 98 -8.77 -10.23 7.57
N GLY A 99 -8.00 -11.04 8.32
CA GLY A 99 -8.30 -12.45 8.60
C GLY A 99 -7.45 -13.47 7.84
N GLU A 100 -7.68 -14.75 8.12
CA GLU A 100 -6.85 -15.87 7.66
C GLU A 100 -6.75 -15.96 6.12
N ALA A 101 -7.84 -15.64 5.40
CA ALA A 101 -7.87 -15.67 3.95
C ALA A 101 -6.91 -14.65 3.33
N ALA A 102 -6.84 -13.44 3.91
CA ALA A 102 -5.90 -12.40 3.49
C ALA A 102 -4.45 -12.80 3.82
N GLN A 103 -4.22 -13.38 5.01
CA GLN A 103 -2.90 -13.87 5.43
C GLN A 103 -2.35 -14.94 4.50
N LYS A 104 -3.17 -15.95 4.15
CA LYS A 104 -2.76 -17.02 3.22
C LYS A 104 -2.40 -16.48 1.83
N ARG A 105 -3.04 -15.39 1.41
CA ARG A 105 -2.89 -14.81 0.07
C ARG A 105 -1.84 -13.70 0.01
N GLY A 106 -1.50 -13.09 1.14
CA GLY A 106 -0.50 -12.03 1.28
C GLY A 106 -0.97 -10.63 0.87
N TYR A 107 -2.28 -10.41 0.70
CA TYR A 107 -2.84 -9.07 0.44
C TYR A 107 -4.32 -9.00 0.82
N VAL A 108 -4.83 -7.78 1.03
CA VAL A 108 -6.22 -7.49 1.44
C VAL A 108 -7.08 -7.12 0.22
N PHE A 109 -8.28 -7.69 0.12
CA PHE A 109 -9.33 -7.22 -0.80
C PHE A 109 -10.14 -6.10 -0.14
N PHE A 110 -10.67 -5.19 -0.96
CA PHE A 110 -11.47 -4.06 -0.46
C PHE A 110 -12.70 -4.49 0.36
N SER A 111 -13.27 -5.66 0.09
CA SER A 111 -14.40 -6.25 0.82
C SER A 111 -14.02 -6.82 2.19
N GLU A 112 -12.73 -7.10 2.41
CA GLU A 112 -12.22 -7.63 3.67
C GLU A 112 -11.95 -6.52 4.70
N VAL A 113 -11.83 -5.26 4.24
CA VAL A 113 -11.58 -4.09 5.11
C VAL A 113 -12.67 -3.92 6.17
N GLN A 114 -13.92 -4.27 5.86
CA GLN A 114 -15.05 -4.18 6.80
C GLN A 114 -14.92 -5.10 8.02
N PHE A 115 -14.02 -6.09 7.97
CA PHE A 115 -13.77 -7.01 9.09
C PHE A 115 -12.66 -6.51 10.02
N ILE A 116 -11.93 -5.46 9.62
CA ILE A 116 -10.92 -4.82 10.46
C ILE A 116 -11.65 -3.97 11.50
N SER A 117 -11.31 -4.13 12.78
CA SER A 117 -11.98 -3.36 13.83
C SER A 117 -11.64 -1.86 13.73
N GLU A 118 -12.57 -1.02 14.16
CA GLU A 118 -12.31 0.42 14.24
C GLU A 118 -11.17 0.75 15.20
N ALA A 119 -11.06 0.02 16.31
CA ALA A 119 -10.04 0.23 17.32
C ALA A 119 -8.65 0.03 16.71
N ASP A 120 -8.46 -1.06 15.96
CA ASP A 120 -7.17 -1.39 15.36
C ASP A 120 -6.73 -0.36 14.31
N LEU A 121 -7.65 0.10 13.45
CA LEU A 121 -7.36 1.16 12.47
C LEU A 121 -7.08 2.50 13.14
N LYS A 122 -7.80 2.85 14.22
CA LYS A 122 -7.55 4.04 15.02
C LYS A 122 -6.15 3.98 15.67
N THR A 123 -5.77 2.83 16.22
CA THR A 123 -4.45 2.62 16.82
C THR A 123 -3.33 2.79 15.79
N ILE A 124 -3.44 2.17 14.62
CA ILE A 124 -2.46 2.33 13.53
C ILE A 124 -2.36 3.80 13.12
N ASP A 125 -3.48 4.46 12.88
CA ASP A 125 -3.53 5.86 12.46
C ASP A 125 -2.93 6.81 13.51
N GLU A 126 -3.23 6.58 14.79
CA GLU A 126 -2.70 7.37 15.89
C GLU A 126 -1.18 7.24 15.99
N MET A 127 -0.63 6.02 15.90
CA MET A 127 0.82 5.81 15.88
C MET A 127 1.48 6.57 14.73
N TRP A 128 0.92 6.50 13.52
CA TRP A 128 1.43 7.26 12.37
C TRP A 128 1.42 8.76 12.63
N LYS A 129 0.35 9.33 13.19
CA LYS A 129 0.27 10.76 13.50
C LYS A 129 1.25 11.18 14.59
N GLN A 130 1.33 10.42 15.68
CA GLN A 130 2.18 10.73 16.83
C GLN A 130 3.66 10.82 16.43
N HIS A 131 4.11 9.93 15.54
CA HIS A 131 5.51 9.86 15.11
C HIS A 131 5.82 10.64 13.82
N SER A 132 4.89 11.44 13.31
CA SER A 132 5.07 12.19 12.05
C SER A 132 4.71 13.68 12.16
N ASN A 133 4.63 14.23 13.38
CA ASN A 133 4.10 15.57 13.62
C ASN A 133 2.72 15.77 12.96
N LYS A 134 1.86 14.74 13.04
CA LYS A 134 0.53 14.69 12.41
C LYS A 134 0.53 14.80 10.87
N LYS A 135 1.68 14.62 10.19
CA LYS A 135 1.77 14.66 8.71
C LYS A 135 1.33 13.36 8.05
N PHE A 136 1.44 12.21 8.70
CA PHE A 136 1.11 10.89 8.15
C PHE A 136 -0.07 10.23 8.86
N GLY A 137 -0.74 9.30 8.19
CA GLY A 137 -1.89 8.56 8.70
C GLY A 137 -3.06 8.47 7.72
N TYR A 138 -3.92 7.48 7.90
CA TYR A 138 -5.11 7.28 7.08
C TYR A 138 -6.18 8.36 7.31
N SER A 139 -6.31 8.89 8.52
CA SER A 139 -7.21 10.01 8.81
C SER A 139 -6.77 11.30 8.12
N VAL A 140 -5.44 11.52 8.04
CA VAL A 140 -4.84 12.62 7.30
C VAL A 140 -5.13 12.47 5.80
N GLN A 141 -4.89 11.27 5.25
CA GLN A 141 -5.24 10.95 3.87
C GLN A 141 -6.73 11.12 3.57
N LYS A 142 -7.62 10.67 4.47
CA LYS A 142 -9.07 10.83 4.33
C LYS A 142 -9.45 12.30 4.21
N ARG A 143 -8.95 13.15 5.12
CA ARG A 143 -9.18 14.60 5.07
C ARG A 143 -8.73 15.21 3.75
N LEU A 144 -7.56 14.80 3.25
CA LEU A 144 -7.04 15.30 1.98
C LEU A 144 -7.85 14.81 0.78
N TRP A 145 -8.33 13.57 0.81
CA TRP A 145 -9.19 12.97 -0.20
C TRP A 145 -10.57 13.63 -0.23
N GLU A 146 -11.15 13.94 0.93
CA GLU A 146 -12.39 14.72 1.05
C GLU A 146 -12.22 16.13 0.48
N LYS A 147 -11.13 16.83 0.83
CA LYS A 147 -10.77 18.14 0.25
C LYS A 147 -10.55 18.09 -1.27
N ALA A 148 -10.23 16.91 -1.81
CA ALA A 148 -10.09 16.66 -3.24
C ALA A 148 -11.42 16.26 -3.92
N ASN A 149 -12.57 16.42 -3.25
CA ASN A 149 -13.89 15.98 -3.72
C ASN A 149 -13.94 14.49 -4.06
N LYS A 150 -13.19 13.67 -3.31
CA LYS A 150 -13.05 12.22 -3.51
C LYS A 150 -12.46 11.81 -4.87
N ASP A 151 -11.78 12.73 -5.55
CA ASP A 151 -11.04 12.47 -6.80
C ASP A 151 -9.64 11.94 -6.50
N PHE A 152 -9.40 10.65 -6.80
CA PHE A 152 -8.11 10.00 -6.56
C PHE A 152 -6.96 10.63 -7.34
N THR A 153 -7.21 11.18 -8.54
CA THR A 153 -6.15 11.82 -9.34
C THR A 153 -5.62 13.05 -8.61
N LYS A 154 -6.52 13.91 -8.13
CA LYS A 154 -6.17 15.11 -7.36
C LYS A 154 -5.56 14.75 -6.01
N PHE A 155 -6.08 13.72 -5.36
CA PHE A 155 -5.53 13.21 -4.11
C PHE A 155 -4.09 12.72 -4.30
N PHE A 156 -3.80 11.89 -5.31
CA PHE A 156 -2.45 11.36 -5.56
C PHE A 156 -1.42 12.44 -5.88
N LEU A 157 -1.83 13.50 -6.59
CA LEU A 157 -1.00 14.68 -6.77
C LEU A 157 -0.69 15.35 -5.43
N LYS A 158 -1.70 15.52 -4.57
CA LYS A 158 -1.59 16.21 -3.28
C LYS A 158 -0.73 15.46 -2.26
N VAL A 159 -0.87 14.14 -2.18
CA VAL A 159 -0.03 13.30 -1.29
C VAL A 159 1.33 12.95 -1.91
N GLY A 160 1.61 13.43 -3.12
CA GLY A 160 2.89 13.23 -3.80
C GLY A 160 3.14 11.80 -4.25
N TRP A 161 2.11 11.04 -4.63
CA TRP A 161 2.26 9.70 -5.21
C TRP A 161 2.45 9.71 -6.73
N MET A 162 2.31 10.88 -7.34
CA MET A 162 2.63 11.11 -8.75
C MET A 162 3.78 12.11 -8.88
N LYS A 163 4.53 12.00 -9.97
CA LYS A 163 5.58 12.93 -10.38
C LYS A 163 5.25 13.52 -11.75
N LYS A 164 5.58 14.79 -11.94
CA LYS A 164 5.51 15.44 -13.25
C LYS A 164 6.62 14.86 -14.14
N LEU A 165 6.30 14.53 -15.39
CA LEU A 165 7.34 14.19 -16.37
C LEU A 165 7.95 15.46 -16.93
N ASP A 166 9.24 15.37 -17.25
CA ASP A 166 9.95 16.41 -17.98
C ASP A 166 9.70 16.23 -19.49
N THR A 167 8.49 16.59 -19.90
CA THR A 167 8.01 16.51 -21.29
C THR A 167 7.41 17.85 -21.69
N GLU A 168 7.42 18.15 -23.00
CA GLU A 168 6.85 19.40 -23.55
C GLU A 168 5.35 19.57 -23.20
N VAL A 169 4.65 18.45 -22.99
CA VAL A 169 3.27 18.41 -22.51
C VAL A 169 3.26 18.10 -21.02
N GLU A 170 2.41 18.79 -20.25
CA GLU A 170 2.22 18.49 -18.83
C GLU A 170 1.59 17.11 -18.64
N GLN A 171 2.43 16.15 -18.26
CA GLN A 171 2.02 14.78 -17.96
C GLN A 171 2.49 14.38 -16.56
N TRP A 172 1.71 13.53 -15.91
CA TRP A 172 2.01 12.97 -14.60
C TRP A 172 2.07 11.45 -14.68
N ASN A 173 3.01 10.85 -13.96
CA ASN A 173 3.10 9.40 -13.79
C ASN A 173 3.18 9.05 -12.31
N TYR A 174 2.81 7.81 -11.97
CA TYR A 174 3.02 7.28 -10.64
C TYR A 174 4.50 7.22 -10.29
N ARG A 175 4.79 7.43 -9.01
CA ARG A 175 6.12 7.17 -8.45
C ARG A 175 6.35 5.67 -8.36
N SER A 176 7.57 5.26 -8.71
CA SER A 176 8.01 3.87 -8.66
C SER A 176 8.36 3.49 -7.22
N PHE A 177 7.70 2.45 -6.71
CA PHE A 177 8.01 1.88 -5.41
C PHE A 177 9.26 0.99 -5.48
N PRO A 178 10.15 1.00 -4.47
CA PRO A 178 10.16 1.89 -3.31
C PRO A 178 10.97 3.17 -3.50
N THR A 179 11.73 3.29 -4.61
CA THR A 179 12.84 4.23 -4.74
C THR A 179 12.42 5.69 -4.92
N GLU A 180 11.23 5.96 -5.49
CA GLU A 180 10.79 7.33 -5.79
C GLU A 180 9.89 7.93 -4.71
N PHE A 181 9.55 7.16 -3.69
CA PHE A 181 8.79 7.62 -2.52
C PHE A 181 9.71 8.24 -1.47
N MET A 182 9.13 9.12 -0.65
CA MET A 182 9.84 9.85 0.40
C MET A 182 9.67 9.13 1.73
N TRP A 183 10.76 8.63 2.28
CA TRP A 183 10.78 7.83 3.52
C TRP A 183 11.29 8.61 4.73
N GLU A 184 11.42 9.94 4.60
CA GLU A 184 11.93 10.83 5.64
C GLU A 184 10.89 11.90 5.97
N LEU A 185 10.93 12.38 7.21
CA LEU A 185 10.07 13.47 7.67
C LEU A 185 10.79 14.80 7.45
N THR A 186 10.72 15.32 6.22
CA THR A 186 11.23 16.65 5.85
C THR A 186 10.08 17.61 5.56
N ASP A 187 10.40 18.89 5.40
CA ASP A 187 9.42 19.92 5.01
C ASP A 187 8.88 19.68 3.59
N GLU A 188 9.69 19.09 2.72
CA GLU A 188 9.31 18.73 1.35
C GLU A 188 8.34 17.54 1.30
N THR A 189 8.37 16.65 2.30
CA THR A 189 7.49 15.47 2.31
C THR A 189 6.03 15.90 2.42
N PRO A 190 5.16 15.55 1.45
CA PRO A 190 3.77 15.97 1.47
C PRO A 190 2.99 15.40 2.66
N GLU A 191 1.99 16.16 3.09
CA GLU A 191 1.00 15.67 4.05
C GLU A 191 0.23 14.48 3.46
N GLY A 192 0.02 13.43 4.26
CA GLY A 192 -0.66 12.20 3.85
C GLY A 192 0.18 11.28 2.96
N HIS A 193 1.48 11.55 2.77
CA HIS A 193 2.33 10.72 1.91
C HIS A 193 2.36 9.24 2.34
N LEU A 194 2.35 8.99 3.66
CA LEU A 194 2.37 7.66 4.26
C LEU A 194 1.18 7.45 5.22
N PRO A 195 0.79 6.21 5.51
CA PRO A 195 1.26 4.94 4.90
C PRO A 195 0.77 4.75 3.45
N LEU A 196 1.44 3.90 2.68
CA LEU A 196 1.08 3.56 1.31
C LEU A 196 0.06 2.44 1.26
N THR A 197 -0.96 2.61 0.41
CA THR A 197 -1.87 1.54 0.01
C THR A 197 -1.66 1.23 -1.46
N ASN A 198 -1.31 -0.02 -1.76
CA ASN A 198 -1.00 -0.44 -3.12
C ASN A 198 -2.23 -0.26 -4.05
N ALA A 199 -2.07 0.55 -5.10
CA ALA A 199 -3.09 0.83 -6.11
C ALA A 199 -2.92 0.03 -7.42
N LEU A 200 -2.00 -0.94 -7.49
CA LEU A 200 -1.81 -1.82 -8.65
C LEU A 200 -3.10 -2.59 -9.05
N ARG A 201 -4.04 -2.74 -8.12
CA ARG A 201 -5.35 -3.40 -8.32
C ARG A 201 -6.52 -2.40 -8.31
N GLY A 202 -6.22 -1.14 -8.62
CA GLY A 202 -7.18 -0.03 -8.55
C GLY A 202 -7.30 0.58 -7.15
N THR A 203 -8.17 1.58 -7.04
CA THR A 203 -8.30 2.43 -5.84
C THR A 203 -9.34 1.93 -4.84
N GLN A 204 -9.98 0.78 -5.10
CA GLN A 204 -11.08 0.27 -4.25
C GLN A 204 -10.62 -0.06 -2.83
N LEU A 205 -9.43 -0.64 -2.67
CA LEU A 205 -8.89 -0.95 -1.34
C LEU A 205 -8.68 0.34 -0.53
N LEU A 206 -8.01 1.33 -1.13
CA LEU A 206 -7.80 2.63 -0.49
C LEU A 206 -9.14 3.32 -0.19
N ASN A 207 -10.09 3.29 -1.13
CA ASN A 207 -11.42 3.84 -0.93
C ASN A 207 -12.14 3.19 0.28
N SER A 208 -12.08 1.87 0.42
CA SER A 208 -12.65 1.16 1.57
C SER A 208 -11.98 1.55 2.89
N ILE A 209 -10.65 1.70 2.91
CA ILE A 209 -9.91 2.13 4.11
C ILE A 209 -10.29 3.57 4.49
N LEU A 210 -10.25 4.50 3.53
CA LEU A 210 -10.56 5.92 3.81
C LEU A 210 -12.03 6.15 4.15
N SER A 211 -12.94 5.29 3.70
CA SER A 211 -14.37 5.33 4.03
C SER A 211 -14.73 4.53 5.28
N HIS A 212 -13.75 3.95 5.98
CA HIS A 212 -13.99 3.16 7.18
C HIS A 212 -14.50 4.05 8.34
N PRO A 213 -15.49 3.59 9.14
CA PRO A 213 -16.07 4.38 10.25
C PRO A 213 -15.05 4.80 11.31
N ALA A 214 -13.92 4.09 11.38
CA ALA A 214 -12.76 4.45 12.22
C ALA A 214 -12.34 5.92 12.10
N PHE A 215 -12.58 6.54 10.93
CA PHE A 215 -12.11 7.89 10.63
C PHE A 215 -13.23 8.93 10.50
N ASP A 216 -14.48 8.61 10.86
CA ASP A 216 -15.62 9.55 10.71
C ASP A 216 -15.65 10.66 11.77
N SER A 217 -15.05 10.43 12.94
CA SER A 217 -15.20 11.32 14.12
C SER A 217 -14.15 12.45 14.24
N MET A 218 -13.28 12.66 13.25
CA MET A 218 -12.10 13.53 13.39
C MET A 218 -12.27 14.96 12.79
N GLN A 219 -13.49 15.40 12.49
CA GLN A 219 -13.74 16.71 11.86
C GLN A 219 -13.75 17.92 12.84
N GLY A 220 -13.35 17.73 14.11
CA GLY A 220 -13.63 18.70 15.18
C GLY A 220 -12.56 19.74 15.53
N GLU A 221 -11.27 19.54 15.26
CA GLU A 221 -10.22 20.28 16.01
C GLU A 221 -9.46 21.39 15.25
N GLU A 222 -9.88 21.82 14.06
CA GLU A 222 -9.13 22.82 13.26
C GLU A 222 -9.85 24.14 13.01
N LYS A 223 -10.80 24.54 13.87
CA LYS A 223 -11.59 25.78 13.67
C LYS A 223 -11.34 26.93 14.64
N GLU A 224 -10.34 26.88 15.50
CA GLU A 224 -10.18 27.92 16.53
C GLU A 224 -8.80 28.60 16.55
N VAL A 225 -8.32 29.15 15.41
CA VAL A 225 -7.26 30.19 15.44
C VAL A 225 -7.31 31.11 14.22
N ILE A 226 -8.44 31.79 13.91
CA ILE A 226 -8.41 33.05 13.14
C ILE A 226 -9.59 33.93 13.57
N VAL A 227 -9.45 34.68 14.68
CA VAL A 227 -10.24 35.88 14.96
C VAL A 227 -9.33 36.89 15.67
N ALA A 228 -9.44 38.16 15.25
CA ALA A 228 -8.69 39.38 15.64
C ALA A 228 -7.36 39.52 14.88
N GLU A 229 -7.08 40.56 14.11
CA GLU A 229 -7.59 41.94 13.96
C GLU A 229 -7.63 42.26 12.45
N GLU A 230 -8.51 43.09 11.89
CA GLU A 230 -8.43 44.56 11.88
C GLU A 230 -9.76 45.15 11.35
N ASN A 231 -10.14 46.31 11.90
CA ASN A 231 -11.32 47.08 11.52
C ASN A 231 -11.03 48.12 10.43
N GLU A 232 -12.04 48.30 9.56
CA GLU A 232 -12.50 49.49 8.83
C GLU A 232 -11.60 50.23 7.82
N SER A 233 -12.04 50.26 6.55
CA SER A 233 -12.87 51.38 6.04
C SER A 233 -13.17 51.26 4.53
N GLY A 234 -14.33 51.77 4.08
CA GLY A 234 -14.47 52.33 2.73
C GLY A 234 -15.44 51.66 1.75
N SER A 235 -16.63 52.22 1.64
CA SER A 235 -17.74 51.91 0.71
C SER A 235 -17.42 52.10 -0.78
N LYS A 236 -18.02 51.31 -1.69
CA LYS A 236 -18.96 51.75 -2.76
C LYS A 236 -19.34 50.64 -3.77
N GLU A 237 -20.53 50.83 -4.32
CA GLU A 237 -21.37 49.99 -5.18
C GLU A 237 -20.81 49.66 -6.59
N GLY A 238 -21.31 48.57 -7.19
CA GLY A 238 -21.16 48.26 -8.61
C GLY A 238 -21.93 47.00 -9.03
N LEU A 239 -22.92 47.19 -9.90
CA LEU A 239 -23.93 46.22 -10.41
C LEU A 239 -23.50 45.62 -11.77
N ARG A 240 -24.07 44.44 -12.13
CA ARG A 240 -24.16 43.77 -13.48
C ARG A 240 -22.96 42.88 -13.88
N ASP A 241 -23.06 41.77 -14.62
CA ASP A 241 -24.13 40.88 -15.14
C ASP A 241 -23.45 39.64 -15.76
N VAL A 242 -24.12 38.48 -15.73
CA VAL A 242 -24.10 37.30 -16.65
C VAL A 242 -22.80 36.78 -17.32
N SER A 243 -22.48 35.48 -17.10
CA SER A 243 -22.31 34.40 -18.11
C SER A 243 -21.30 33.28 -17.74
N LYS A 244 -21.76 32.02 -17.73
CA LYS A 244 -20.98 30.76 -17.93
C LYS A 244 -20.83 30.49 -19.45
N PRO A 245 -19.95 29.61 -19.99
CA PRO A 245 -19.86 28.17 -19.66
C PRO A 245 -18.41 27.62 -19.55
N SER A 246 -18.06 26.74 -18.60
CA SER A 246 -18.16 25.26 -18.66
C SER A 246 -17.52 24.60 -19.90
N SER A 247 -16.20 24.37 -19.86
CA SER A 247 -15.55 23.28 -20.59
C SER A 247 -15.13 22.17 -19.60
N LYS A 248 -15.92 21.11 -19.53
CA LYS A 248 -15.57 19.89 -18.79
C LYS A 248 -14.63 19.07 -19.67
N SER A 249 -13.32 19.24 -19.49
CA SER A 249 -12.35 18.23 -19.90
C SER A 249 -12.45 17.07 -18.90
N VAL A 250 -13.17 16.03 -19.29
CA VAL A 250 -13.25 14.77 -18.53
C VAL A 250 -12.00 13.98 -18.87
N PHE A 251 -10.92 14.21 -18.11
CA PHE A 251 -9.78 13.29 -18.10
C PHE A 251 -10.26 11.99 -17.43
N LYS A 252 -10.35 10.90 -18.20
CA LYS A 252 -10.46 9.54 -17.64
C LYS A 252 -9.05 8.96 -17.63
N PRO A 253 -8.41 8.76 -16.46
CA PRO A 253 -7.18 7.99 -16.39
C PRO A 253 -7.51 6.52 -16.72
N ASP A 254 -6.78 5.96 -17.67
CA ASP A 254 -6.76 4.52 -17.90
C ASP A 254 -5.92 3.87 -16.78
N TYR A 255 -6.51 2.89 -16.09
CA TYR A 255 -5.90 2.17 -14.97
C TYR A 255 -5.46 0.75 -15.36
N SER A 256 -5.35 0.47 -16.65
CA SER A 256 -4.81 -0.78 -17.15
C SER A 256 -3.28 -0.74 -17.13
N PHE A 257 -2.68 -1.65 -16.34
CA PHE A 257 -1.27 -2.04 -16.44
C PHE A 257 -1.05 -3.02 -17.59
#